data_AF-A0A9P5Q4P3-F1
#
_entry.id   AF-A0A9P5Q4P3-F1
#
_cell.length_a   1.000
_cell.length_b   1.000
_cell.length_c   1.000
_cell.angle_alpha   90.00
_cell.angle_beta   90.00
_cell.angle_gamma   90.00
#
_symmetry.space_group_name_H-M   'P 1'
#
loop_
_entity.id
_entity.type
_entity.pdbx_description
1 polymer ?
#
loop_
_entity_poly.entity_id
_entity_poly.type
_entity_poly.pdbx_seq_one_letter_code
_entity_poly.pdbx_strand_id
1 'polypeptide(L)'
;MSTATMTEVAVHDAARIIGYIDLKSIGESEARKIMSYEHKALGYRPPPGSLASQAQAEAAKHPKGGPTPPDPIILKKAALSDAAKIESERGQPIPKSTVVDGIDLSNIGEAEARKLMSEEHKALGYRPPPGSLAADAQAAAAKHPSGKAEKKVDHQVLTEAAIKDAARISAERRSRSNSPPQVDVNKVTEEEKKKLQSLETKLLDSTAGTVAAEAQSIIDMKKN
;
A
#
# COMPACT_ATOMS: atom_id res chain seq x y z
N MET A 1 -2.05 -20.33 -16.13
CA MET A 1 -1.29 -19.33 -15.36
C MET A 1 -2.09 -18.04 -15.40
N SER A 2 -2.66 -17.58 -14.28
CA SER A 2 -3.29 -16.26 -14.24
C SER A 2 -2.20 -15.21 -14.21
N THR A 3 -2.13 -14.37 -15.24
CA THR A 3 -1.23 -13.22 -15.29
C THR A 3 -1.53 -12.27 -14.12
N ALA A 4 -0.50 -11.71 -13.51
CA ALA A 4 -0.69 -10.63 -12.54
C ALA A 4 -1.30 -9.41 -13.24
N THR A 5 -2.22 -8.71 -12.58
CA THR A 5 -2.70 -7.43 -13.12
C THR A 5 -1.59 -6.39 -12.93
N MET A 6 -1.50 -5.44 -13.86
CA MET A 6 -0.49 -4.36 -13.77
C MET A 6 -0.59 -3.59 -12.44
N THR A 7 -1.78 -3.51 -11.86
CA THR A 7 -2.02 -2.92 -10.54
C THR A 7 -1.30 -3.67 -9.43
N GLU A 8 -1.39 -5.00 -9.40
CA GLU A 8 -0.73 -5.81 -8.38
C GLU A 8 0.78 -5.72 -8.47
N VAL A 9 1.31 -5.62 -9.69
CA VAL A 9 2.75 -5.56 -9.93
C VAL A 9 3.28 -4.21 -9.47
N ALA A 10 2.58 -3.13 -9.81
CA ALA A 10 2.91 -1.80 -9.32
C ALA A 10 2.82 -1.70 -7.79
N VAL A 11 1.80 -2.32 -7.16
CA VAL A 11 1.68 -2.32 -5.69
C VAL A 11 2.70 -3.26 -5.04
N HIS A 12 3.03 -4.39 -5.65
CA HIS A 12 4.07 -5.29 -5.17
C HIS A 12 5.45 -4.64 -5.26
N ASP A 13 5.75 -3.96 -6.36
CA ASP A 13 6.96 -3.15 -6.49
C ASP A 13 6.96 -2.00 -5.49
N ALA A 14 5.81 -1.35 -5.29
CA ALA A 14 5.68 -0.34 -4.25
C ALA A 14 5.93 -0.91 -2.87
N ALA A 15 5.37 -2.07 -2.52
CA ALA A 15 5.62 -2.76 -1.26
C ALA A 15 7.08 -3.24 -1.14
N ARG A 16 7.70 -3.68 -2.25
CA ARG A 16 9.11 -4.09 -2.30
C ARG A 16 10.05 -2.90 -2.06
N ILE A 17 9.73 -1.75 -2.65
CA ILE A 17 10.53 -0.53 -2.56
C ILE A 17 10.28 0.20 -1.23
N ILE A 18 9.03 0.33 -0.79
CA ILE A 18 8.64 0.91 0.50
C ILE A 18 9.06 0.01 1.67
N GLY A 19 9.07 -1.31 1.47
CA GLY A 19 9.52 -2.30 2.44
C GLY A 19 11.05 -2.31 2.66
N TYR A 20 11.81 -1.55 1.87
CA TYR A 20 13.26 -1.44 2.02
C TYR A 20 13.65 -0.09 2.62
N ILE A 21 13.27 0.14 3.89
CA ILE A 21 13.93 1.20 4.66
C ILE A 21 15.30 0.65 5.04
N ASP A 22 16.36 1.39 4.70
CA ASP A 22 17.69 1.07 5.19
C ASP A 22 17.76 1.35 6.70
N LEU A 23 17.54 0.31 7.50
CA LEU A 23 17.54 0.37 8.96
C LEU A 23 18.87 0.91 9.51
N LYS A 24 19.97 0.79 8.77
CA LYS A 24 21.29 1.29 9.19
C LYS A 24 21.35 2.82 9.23
N SER A 25 20.44 3.49 8.52
CA SER A 25 20.33 4.95 8.50
C SER A 25 19.40 5.51 9.58
N ILE A 26 18.70 4.65 10.33
CA ILE A 26 17.71 5.03 11.34
C ILE A 26 18.41 5.37 12.67
N GLY A 27 18.13 6.56 13.20
CA GLY A 27 18.51 6.96 14.54
C GLY A 27 17.39 6.78 15.56
N GLU A 28 17.64 7.23 16.79
CA GLU A 28 16.68 7.07 17.88
C GLU A 28 15.36 7.83 17.63
N SER A 29 15.42 8.99 16.97
CA SER A 29 14.24 9.79 16.62
C SER A 29 13.33 9.08 15.62
N GLU A 30 13.91 8.45 14.60
CA GLU A 30 13.16 7.74 13.56
C GLU A 30 12.57 6.45 14.13
N ALA A 31 13.35 5.69 14.91
CA ALA A 31 12.87 4.47 15.55
C ALA A 31 11.67 4.74 16.49
N ARG A 32 11.70 5.84 17.25
CA ARG A 32 10.55 6.26 18.09
C ARG A 32 9.33 6.62 17.25
N LYS A 33 9.51 7.28 16.10
CA LYS A 33 8.40 7.60 15.18
C LYS A 33 7.77 6.34 14.60
N ILE A 34 8.58 5.40 14.10
CA ILE A 34 8.10 4.11 13.57
C ILE A 34 7.31 3.37 14.64
N MET A 35 7.86 3.25 15.86
CA MET A 35 7.16 2.64 16.99
C MET A 35 5.84 3.32 17.30
N SER A 36 5.80 4.66 17.30
CA SER A 36 4.56 5.41 17.55
C SER A 36 3.52 5.17 16.46
N TYR A 37 3.93 5.08 15.18
CA TYR A 37 3.02 4.83 14.08
C TYR A 37 2.48 3.40 14.11
N GLU A 38 3.33 2.39 14.30
CA GLU A 38 2.89 1.01 14.46
C GLU A 38 2.00 0.82 15.68
N HIS A 39 2.38 1.37 16.84
CA HIS A 39 1.55 1.29 18.05
C HIS A 39 0.17 1.91 17.83
N LYS A 40 0.12 3.07 17.15
CA LYS A 40 -1.15 3.73 16.86
C LYS A 40 -2.00 2.94 15.87
N ALA A 41 -1.39 2.25 14.92
CA ALA A 41 -2.09 1.40 13.95
C ALA A 41 -2.60 0.09 14.60
N LEU A 42 -1.75 -0.58 15.38
CA LEU A 42 -2.08 -1.84 16.05
C LEU A 42 -2.99 -1.65 17.27
N GLY A 43 -2.94 -0.50 17.93
CA GLY A 43 -3.62 -0.25 19.21
C GLY A 43 -2.93 -0.92 20.41
N TYR A 44 -1.77 -1.55 20.21
CA TYR A 44 -0.95 -2.16 21.24
C TYR A 44 0.54 -2.03 20.90
N ARG A 45 1.40 -2.38 21.85
CA ARG A 45 2.86 -2.33 21.65
C ARG A 45 3.30 -3.29 20.54
N PRO A 46 4.06 -2.82 19.53
CA PRO A 46 4.49 -3.67 18.43
C PRO A 46 5.24 -4.91 18.94
N PRO A 47 4.97 -6.10 18.37
CA PRO A 47 5.59 -7.35 18.79
C PRO A 47 7.09 -7.38 18.44
N PRO A 48 7.87 -8.25 19.11
CA PRO A 48 9.25 -8.49 18.71
C PRO A 48 9.31 -9.03 17.29
N GLY A 49 10.26 -8.54 16.50
CA GLY A 49 10.38 -8.88 15.08
C GLY A 49 9.63 -7.93 14.14
N SER A 50 8.81 -7.00 14.66
CA SER A 50 8.22 -5.91 13.87
C SER A 50 9.28 -4.94 13.36
N LEU A 51 8.93 -4.14 12.35
CA LEU A 51 9.77 -3.08 11.83
C LEU A 51 10.18 -2.09 12.93
N ALA A 52 9.27 -1.69 13.83
CA ALA A 52 9.61 -0.88 15.00
C ALA A 52 10.65 -1.54 15.91
N SER A 53 10.50 -2.85 16.19
CA SER A 53 11.45 -3.59 17.01
C SER A 53 12.84 -3.66 16.35
N GLN A 54 12.89 -3.85 15.03
CA GLN A 54 14.13 -3.90 14.27
C GLN A 54 14.80 -2.52 14.20
N ALA A 55 14.01 -1.47 13.96
CA ALA A 55 14.47 -0.08 13.95
C ALA A 55 15.04 0.34 15.31
N GLN A 56 14.42 -0.07 16.42
CA GLN A 56 14.97 0.19 17.76
C GLN A 56 16.28 -0.55 18.02
N ALA A 57 16.38 -1.81 17.59
CA ALA A 57 17.61 -2.58 17.72
C ALA A 57 18.77 -1.98 16.92
N GLU A 58 18.49 -1.43 15.74
CA GLU A 58 19.51 -0.79 14.91
C GLU A 58 19.87 0.62 15.41
N ALA A 59 18.88 1.41 15.85
CA ALA A 59 19.10 2.71 16.47
C ALA A 59 19.94 2.60 17.77
N ALA A 60 19.83 1.49 18.51
CA ALA A 60 20.68 1.25 19.67
C ALA A 60 22.18 1.10 19.28
N LYS A 61 22.48 0.63 18.07
CA LYS A 61 23.85 0.56 17.52
C LYS A 61 24.29 1.91 16.96
N HIS A 62 23.37 2.67 16.39
CA HIS A 62 23.64 3.95 15.73
C HIS A 62 22.66 5.05 16.21
N PRO A 63 22.81 5.58 17.44
CA PRO A 63 21.80 6.47 18.05
C PRO A 63 21.61 7.78 17.29
N LYS A 64 22.64 8.25 16.57
CA LYS A 64 22.59 9.46 15.74
C LYS A 64 22.03 9.25 14.34
N GLY A 65 21.75 8.00 13.93
CA GLY A 65 21.35 7.65 12.57
C GLY A 65 22.46 7.79 11.54
N GLY A 66 22.10 7.54 10.27
CA GLY A 66 22.99 7.71 9.12
C GLY A 66 23.08 9.17 8.66
N PRO A 67 23.98 9.49 7.71
CA PRO A 67 24.17 10.84 7.18
C PRO A 67 22.92 11.40 6.48
N THR A 68 22.02 10.53 6.02
CA THR A 68 20.76 10.88 5.37
C THR A 68 19.62 10.12 6.05
N PRO A 69 18.87 10.76 6.98
CA PRO A 69 17.72 10.11 7.61
C PRO A 69 16.60 9.89 6.58
N PRO A 70 15.87 8.78 6.67
CA PRO A 70 14.74 8.50 5.79
C PRO A 70 13.59 9.50 5.99
N ASP A 71 12.88 9.82 4.91
CA ASP A 71 11.76 10.76 4.92
C ASP A 71 10.67 10.30 5.91
N PRO A 72 10.15 11.19 6.80
CA PRO A 72 9.06 10.86 7.71
C PRO A 72 7.81 10.29 7.03
N ILE A 73 7.52 10.65 5.78
CA ILE A 73 6.38 10.10 5.03
C ILE A 73 6.62 8.61 4.74
N ILE A 74 7.83 8.25 4.32
CA ILE A 74 8.22 6.87 4.04
C ILE A 74 8.19 6.04 5.33
N LEU A 75 8.72 6.59 6.44
CA LEU A 75 8.68 5.94 7.76
C LEU A 75 7.26 5.61 8.19
N LYS A 76 6.34 6.57 8.02
CA LYS A 76 4.92 6.37 8.35
C LYS A 76 4.30 5.29 7.47
N LYS A 77 4.55 5.32 6.16
CA LYS A 77 3.99 4.32 5.23
C LYS A 77 4.49 2.91 5.56
N ALA A 78 5.77 2.73 5.83
CA ALA A 78 6.33 1.43 6.17
C ALA A 78 5.82 0.90 7.52
N ALA A 79 5.73 1.76 8.54
CA ALA A 79 5.17 1.40 9.85
C ALA A 79 3.71 0.91 9.73
N LEU A 80 2.89 1.59 8.92
CA LEU A 80 1.51 1.17 8.67
C LEU A 80 1.44 -0.16 7.91
N SER A 81 2.33 -0.35 6.94
CA SER A 81 2.40 -1.60 6.18
C SER A 81 2.81 -2.79 7.04
N ASP A 82 3.80 -2.61 7.93
CA ASP A 82 4.23 -3.67 8.84
C ASP A 82 3.16 -3.99 9.89
N ALA A 83 2.48 -2.97 10.41
CA ALA A 83 1.32 -3.17 11.29
C ALA A 83 0.22 -4.00 10.60
N ALA A 84 -0.14 -3.66 9.36
CA ALA A 84 -1.13 -4.42 8.59
C ALA A 84 -0.70 -5.88 8.36
N LYS A 85 0.60 -6.10 8.07
CA LYS A 85 1.18 -7.44 7.95
C LYS A 85 1.07 -8.22 9.26
N ILE A 86 1.46 -7.64 10.39
CA ILE A 86 1.39 -8.26 11.71
C ILE A 86 -0.04 -8.65 12.07
N GLU A 87 -1.02 -7.78 11.81
CA GLU A 87 -2.42 -8.12 12.05
C GLU A 87 -2.90 -9.27 11.16
N SER A 88 -2.48 -9.29 9.89
CA SER A 88 -2.80 -10.39 8.98
C SER A 88 -2.20 -11.73 9.43
N GLU A 89 -1.01 -11.73 10.02
CA GLU A 89 -0.34 -12.93 10.55
C GLU A 89 -0.94 -13.40 11.89
N ARG A 90 -1.48 -12.48 12.70
CA ARG A 90 -2.04 -12.81 14.03
C ARG A 90 -3.43 -13.44 14.00
N GLY A 91 -4.12 -13.45 12.85
CA GLY A 91 -5.41 -14.13 12.66
C GLY A 91 -6.57 -13.61 13.52
N GLN A 92 -6.41 -12.47 14.19
CA GLN A 92 -7.47 -11.82 14.95
C GLN A 92 -8.22 -10.84 14.04
N PRO A 93 -9.57 -10.88 13.97
CA PRO A 93 -10.33 -9.90 13.22
C PRO A 93 -10.13 -8.53 13.89
N ILE A 94 -9.60 -7.59 13.11
CA ILE A 94 -9.48 -6.19 13.47
C ILE A 94 -10.84 -5.75 14.06
N PRO A 95 -10.91 -5.10 15.24
CA PRO A 95 -12.05 -4.24 15.51
C PRO A 95 -11.99 -3.15 14.45
N LYS A 96 -12.72 -3.33 13.32
CA LYS A 96 -12.63 -2.52 12.09
C LYS A 96 -12.21 -1.10 12.46
N SER A 97 -10.92 -0.81 12.35
CA SER A 97 -10.45 0.57 12.45
C SER A 97 -11.26 1.29 11.40
N THR A 98 -12.04 2.29 11.80
CA THR A 98 -12.80 3.07 10.82
C THR A 98 -11.85 3.77 9.88
N VAL A 99 -10.56 3.87 10.23
CA VAL A 99 -9.48 4.34 9.37
C VAL A 99 -8.81 3.17 8.64
N VAL A 100 -9.07 3.02 7.35
CA VAL A 100 -8.37 2.08 6.45
C VAL A 100 -7.57 2.89 5.44
N ASP A 101 -6.26 2.64 5.37
CA ASP A 101 -5.33 3.37 4.47
C ASP A 101 -5.40 4.91 4.57
N GLY A 102 -5.71 5.42 5.76
CA GLY A 102 -5.85 6.86 6.02
C GLY A 102 -7.24 7.43 5.72
N ILE A 103 -8.21 6.60 5.34
CA ILE A 103 -9.60 6.98 5.10
C ILE A 103 -10.44 6.61 6.31
N ASP A 104 -11.01 7.60 6.99
CA ASP A 104 -12.01 7.38 8.04
C ASP A 104 -13.39 7.12 7.41
N LEU A 105 -13.76 5.85 7.32
CA LEU A 105 -15.05 5.34 6.86
C LEU A 105 -16.23 5.92 7.64
N SER A 106 -16.03 6.35 8.89
CA SER A 106 -17.09 7.01 9.67
C SER A 106 -17.51 8.36 9.10
N ASN A 107 -16.62 8.98 8.32
CA ASN A 107 -16.79 10.32 7.76
C ASN A 107 -17.09 10.30 6.26
N ILE A 108 -17.08 9.12 5.63
CA ILE A 108 -17.25 8.98 4.19
C ILE A 108 -18.67 9.30 3.74
N GLY A 109 -18.80 10.10 2.68
CA GLY A 109 -20.07 10.37 2.00
C GLY A 109 -20.29 9.52 0.75
N GLU A 110 -21.48 9.63 0.15
CA GLU A 110 -21.84 8.85 -1.06
C GLU A 110 -20.87 9.11 -2.24
N ALA A 111 -20.44 10.36 -2.42
CA ALA A 111 -19.55 10.74 -3.51
C ALA A 111 -18.17 10.05 -3.40
N GLU A 112 -17.63 9.98 -2.18
CA GLU A 112 -16.31 9.39 -1.90
C GLU A 112 -16.39 7.86 -1.99
N ALA A 113 -17.46 7.26 -1.45
CA ALA A 113 -17.70 5.84 -1.59
C ALA A 113 -17.87 5.41 -3.05
N ARG A 114 -18.55 6.23 -3.88
CA ARG A 114 -18.70 5.95 -5.32
C ARG A 114 -17.38 6.09 -6.06
N LYS A 115 -16.53 7.04 -5.64
CA LYS A 115 -15.18 7.20 -6.19
C LYS A 115 -14.31 5.98 -5.86
N LEU A 116 -14.30 5.53 -4.60
CA LEU A 116 -13.60 4.31 -4.19
C LEU A 116 -14.05 3.10 -5.01
N MET A 117 -15.36 2.89 -5.16
CA MET A 117 -15.90 1.81 -5.98
C MET A 117 -15.41 1.88 -7.44
N SER A 118 -15.42 3.07 -8.04
CA SER A 118 -14.97 3.24 -9.42
C SER A 118 -13.48 2.98 -9.60
N GLU A 119 -12.63 3.49 -8.68
CA GLU A 119 -11.19 3.29 -8.77
C GLU A 119 -10.81 1.84 -8.47
N GLU A 120 -11.42 1.22 -7.46
CA GLU A 120 -11.18 -0.19 -7.12
C GLU A 120 -11.67 -1.12 -8.23
N HIS A 121 -12.85 -0.86 -8.81
CA HIS A 121 -13.33 -1.58 -10.00
C HIS A 121 -12.35 -1.46 -11.17
N LYS A 122 -11.84 -0.25 -11.44
CA LYS A 122 -10.90 0.00 -12.53
C LYS A 122 -9.56 -0.70 -12.29
N ALA A 123 -9.13 -0.77 -11.02
CA ALA A 123 -7.91 -1.41 -10.60
C ALA A 123 -8.01 -2.96 -10.66
N LEU A 124 -9.15 -3.52 -10.27
CA LEU A 124 -9.45 -4.96 -10.28
C LEU A 124 -9.81 -5.48 -11.68
N GLY A 125 -10.46 -4.64 -12.51
CA GLY A 125 -11.08 -5.05 -13.77
C GLY A 125 -12.44 -5.75 -13.62
N TYR A 126 -12.98 -5.82 -12.40
CA TYR A 126 -14.28 -6.38 -12.07
C TYR A 126 -14.87 -5.68 -10.84
N ARG A 127 -16.14 -5.97 -10.53
CA ARG A 127 -16.83 -5.37 -9.39
C ARG A 127 -16.16 -5.75 -8.06
N PRO A 128 -15.82 -4.77 -7.20
CA PRO A 128 -15.27 -5.03 -5.88
C PRO A 128 -16.11 -6.06 -5.09
N PRO A 129 -15.47 -7.09 -4.51
CA PRO A 129 -16.16 -8.10 -3.72
C PRO A 129 -16.66 -7.54 -2.37
N PRO A 130 -17.59 -8.23 -1.70
CA PRO A 130 -17.95 -7.89 -0.33
C PRO A 130 -16.72 -8.01 0.59
N GLY A 131 -16.58 -7.08 1.54
CA GLY A 131 -15.41 -6.97 2.41
C GLY A 131 -14.24 -6.21 1.79
N SER A 132 -14.42 -5.59 0.62
CA SER A 132 -13.50 -4.60 0.10
C SER A 132 -13.68 -3.23 0.75
N LEU A 133 -12.69 -2.36 0.59
CA LEU A 133 -12.73 -0.98 1.04
C LEU A 133 -13.89 -0.22 0.40
N ALA A 134 -14.14 -0.38 -0.90
CA ALA A 134 -15.29 0.23 -1.55
C ALA A 134 -16.62 -0.31 -1.01
N ALA A 135 -16.72 -1.61 -0.75
CA ALA A 135 -17.92 -2.21 -0.19
C ALA A 135 -18.21 -1.67 1.22
N ASP A 136 -17.18 -1.57 2.06
CA ASP A 136 -17.28 -1.02 3.40
C ASP A 136 -17.58 0.49 3.39
N ALA A 137 -16.98 1.25 2.47
CA ALA A 137 -17.29 2.67 2.27
C ALA A 137 -18.73 2.91 1.82
N GLN A 138 -19.26 2.09 0.90
CA GLN A 138 -20.66 2.16 0.47
C GLN A 138 -21.61 1.86 1.64
N ALA A 139 -21.30 0.84 2.45
CA ALA A 139 -22.08 0.50 3.64
C ALA A 139 -22.06 1.63 4.70
N ALA A 140 -20.94 2.33 4.84
CA ALA A 140 -20.81 3.47 5.73
C ALA A 140 -21.57 4.70 5.21
N ALA A 141 -21.43 5.03 3.92
CA ALA A 141 -22.14 6.12 3.27
C ALA A 141 -23.67 5.92 3.29
N ALA A 142 -24.16 4.68 3.19
CA ALA A 142 -25.59 4.38 3.31
C ALA A 142 -26.18 4.80 4.68
N LYS A 143 -25.36 4.84 5.74
CA LYS A 143 -25.78 5.30 7.08
C LYS A 143 -25.69 6.83 7.21
N HIS A 144 -24.82 7.47 6.45
CA HIS A 144 -24.54 8.91 6.49
C HIS A 144 -24.29 9.46 5.07
N PRO A 145 -25.34 9.62 4.22
CA PRO A 145 -25.16 9.91 2.79
C PRO A 145 -24.46 11.25 2.51
N SER A 146 -24.66 12.23 3.38
CA SER A 146 -24.01 13.54 3.31
C SER A 146 -22.56 13.58 3.82
N GLY A 147 -22.05 12.47 4.40
CA GLY A 147 -20.81 12.47 5.18
C GLY A 147 -20.97 13.18 6.53
N LYS A 148 -20.04 12.94 7.46
CA LYS A 148 -19.97 13.64 8.76
C LYS A 148 -18.95 14.78 8.79
N ALA A 149 -18.04 14.83 7.82
CA ALA A 149 -16.99 15.83 7.77
C ALA A 149 -17.38 17.01 6.87
N GLU A 150 -17.15 18.23 7.34
CA GLU A 150 -17.22 19.46 6.52
C GLU A 150 -16.12 19.50 5.44
N LYS A 151 -15.05 18.71 5.62
CA LYS A 151 -13.95 18.56 4.66
C LYS A 151 -14.06 17.22 3.93
N LYS A 152 -14.15 17.30 2.60
CA LYS A 152 -14.05 16.14 1.71
C LYS A 152 -12.66 15.52 1.80
N VAL A 153 -12.60 14.19 1.79
CA VAL A 153 -11.35 13.43 1.68
C VAL A 153 -10.71 13.72 0.32
N ASP A 154 -9.39 13.89 0.32
CA ASP A 154 -8.65 14.14 -0.91
C ASP A 154 -8.82 12.97 -1.90
N HIS A 155 -9.10 13.31 -3.16
CA HIS A 155 -9.29 12.35 -4.25
C HIS A 155 -8.02 11.53 -4.51
N GLN A 156 -6.83 12.10 -4.28
CA GLN A 156 -5.58 11.37 -4.42
C GLN A 156 -5.48 10.24 -3.39
N VAL A 157 -5.84 10.53 -2.14
CA VAL A 157 -5.85 9.56 -1.03
C VAL A 157 -6.87 8.44 -1.30
N LEU A 158 -8.07 8.78 -1.78
CA LEU A 158 -9.08 7.77 -2.17
C LEU A 158 -8.57 6.86 -3.29
N THR A 159 -7.87 7.43 -4.27
CA THR A 159 -7.33 6.67 -5.40
C THR A 159 -6.20 5.73 -4.94
N GLU A 160 -5.28 6.21 -4.11
CA GLU A 160 -4.19 5.40 -3.56
C GLU A 160 -4.74 4.23 -2.73
N ALA A 161 -5.71 4.49 -1.85
CA ALA A 161 -6.33 3.46 -1.01
C ALA A 161 -7.10 2.41 -1.84
N ALA A 162 -7.85 2.84 -2.86
CA ALA A 162 -8.55 1.91 -3.75
C ALA A 162 -7.59 1.00 -4.52
N ILE A 163 -6.46 1.55 -4.99
CA ILE A 163 -5.42 0.76 -5.68
C ILE A 163 -4.79 -0.26 -4.74
N LYS A 164 -4.48 0.13 -3.49
CA LYS A 164 -3.92 -0.77 -2.48
C LYS A 164 -4.89 -1.89 -2.11
N ASP A 165 -6.17 -1.57 -1.89
CA ASP A 165 -7.16 -2.58 -1.54
C ASP A 165 -7.41 -3.56 -2.70
N ALA A 166 -7.46 -3.06 -3.94
CA ALA A 166 -7.55 -3.89 -5.13
C ALA A 166 -6.38 -4.89 -5.23
N ALA A 167 -5.16 -4.43 -4.93
CA ALA A 167 -3.98 -5.29 -4.89
C ALA A 167 -4.05 -6.32 -3.76
N ARG A 168 -4.49 -5.92 -2.56
CA ARG A 168 -4.72 -6.83 -1.42
C ARG A 168 -5.71 -7.93 -1.78
N ILE A 169 -6.86 -7.59 -2.37
CA ILE A 169 -7.90 -8.55 -2.79
C ILE A 169 -7.36 -9.52 -3.84
N SER A 170 -6.59 -8.98 -4.79
CA SER A 170 -6.01 -9.79 -5.85
C SER A 170 -4.90 -10.70 -5.33
N ALA A 171 -4.13 -10.25 -4.34
CA ALA A 171 -3.16 -11.06 -3.62
C ALA A 171 -3.84 -12.14 -2.77
N GLU A 172 -4.93 -11.83 -2.07
CA GLU A 172 -5.71 -12.80 -1.28
C GLU A 172 -6.32 -13.89 -2.17
N ARG A 173 -6.84 -13.51 -3.35
CA ARG A 173 -7.31 -14.48 -4.34
C ARG A 173 -6.17 -15.36 -4.85
N ARG A 174 -4.96 -14.82 -4.98
CA ARG A 174 -3.79 -15.57 -5.43
C ARG A 174 -3.13 -16.42 -4.35
N SER A 175 -3.14 -16.00 -3.08
CA SER A 175 -2.64 -16.78 -1.96
C SER A 175 -3.51 -18.01 -1.73
N ARG A 176 -4.83 -17.92 -1.95
CA ARG A 176 -5.71 -19.09 -2.05
C ARG A 176 -5.31 -20.05 -3.19
N SER A 177 -4.57 -19.57 -4.19
CA SER A 177 -3.99 -20.36 -5.28
C SER A 177 -2.46 -20.56 -5.17
N ASN A 178 -1.85 -20.18 -4.03
CA ASN A 178 -0.43 -20.33 -3.70
C ASN A 178 0.58 -19.85 -4.76
N SER A 179 0.26 -18.78 -5.52
CA SER A 179 1.10 -18.30 -6.63
C SER A 179 1.47 -16.82 -6.48
N PRO A 180 2.76 -16.44 -6.48
CA PRO A 180 3.17 -15.03 -6.46
C PRO A 180 2.77 -14.30 -7.75
N PRO A 181 2.62 -12.96 -7.72
CA PRO A 181 2.34 -12.19 -8.93
C PRO A 181 3.54 -12.28 -9.88
N GLN A 182 3.36 -12.98 -11.00
CA GLN A 182 4.36 -13.08 -12.06
C GLN A 182 3.88 -12.30 -13.28
N VAL A 183 4.71 -11.36 -13.74
CA VAL A 183 4.60 -10.76 -15.07
C VAL A 183 5.79 -11.22 -15.89
N ASP A 184 5.50 -11.76 -17.06
CA ASP A 184 6.53 -12.06 -18.04
C ASP A 184 6.95 -10.76 -18.72
N VAL A 185 8.02 -10.15 -18.22
CA VAL A 185 8.55 -8.85 -18.66
C VAL A 185 8.84 -8.83 -20.17
N ASN A 186 9.12 -9.99 -20.77
CA ASN A 186 9.39 -10.13 -22.20
C ASN A 186 8.14 -10.01 -23.08
N LYS A 187 6.95 -10.20 -22.51
CA LYS A 187 5.64 -10.14 -23.19
C LYS A 187 4.86 -8.87 -22.89
N VAL A 188 5.39 -7.98 -22.05
CA VAL A 188 4.75 -6.70 -21.72
C VAL A 188 4.71 -5.82 -22.97
N THR A 189 3.50 -5.38 -23.33
CA THR A 189 3.28 -4.43 -24.43
C THR A 189 3.61 -2.99 -24.02
N GLU A 190 3.82 -2.10 -24.99
CA GLU A 190 4.06 -0.67 -24.70
C GLU A 190 2.89 -0.02 -23.95
N GLU A 191 1.64 -0.46 -24.19
CA GLU A 191 0.47 0.04 -23.46
C GLU A 191 0.46 -0.42 -22.00
N GLU A 192 0.75 -1.70 -21.75
CA GLU A 192 0.82 -2.26 -20.40
C GLU A 192 1.95 -1.63 -19.60
N LYS A 193 3.09 -1.37 -20.24
CA LYS A 193 4.22 -0.66 -19.63
C LYS A 193 3.86 0.78 -19.27
N LYS A 194 3.25 1.56 -20.17
CA LYS A 194 2.79 2.91 -19.84
C LYS A 194 1.81 2.91 -18.67
N LYS A 195 0.96 1.89 -18.61
CA LYS A 195 0.02 1.69 -17.51
C LYS A 195 0.75 1.37 -16.20
N LEU A 196 1.73 0.46 -16.21
CA LEU A 196 2.59 0.16 -15.05
C LEU A 196 3.31 1.41 -14.56
N GLN A 197 3.99 2.13 -15.46
CA GLN A 197 4.72 3.33 -15.14
C GLN A 197 3.82 4.39 -14.50
N SER A 198 2.62 4.60 -15.04
CA SER A 198 1.64 5.53 -14.47
C SER A 198 1.17 5.11 -13.08
N LEU A 199 0.99 3.80 -12.84
CA LEU A 199 0.57 3.27 -11.54
C LEU A 199 1.69 3.38 -10.50
N GLU A 200 2.91 3.04 -10.87
CA GLU A 200 4.09 3.15 -10.01
C GLU A 200 4.37 4.60 -9.67
N THR A 201 4.32 5.52 -10.62
CA THR A 201 4.53 6.95 -10.35
C THR A 201 3.46 7.49 -9.39
N LYS A 202 2.22 6.97 -9.45
CA LYS A 202 1.17 7.33 -8.47
C LYS A 202 1.38 6.74 -7.08
N LEU A 203 2.11 5.64 -6.95
CA LEU A 203 2.32 4.94 -5.69
C LEU A 203 3.65 5.31 -5.00
N LEU A 204 4.68 5.56 -5.80
CA LEU A 204 6.08 5.70 -5.40
C LEU A 204 6.69 7.06 -5.75
N ASP A 205 6.01 7.89 -6.54
CA ASP A 205 6.54 9.12 -7.15
C ASP A 205 7.81 8.91 -8.02
N SER A 206 8.20 7.65 -8.25
CA SER A 206 9.36 7.21 -9.02
C SER A 206 9.13 5.81 -9.60
N THR A 207 9.75 5.52 -10.75
CA THR A 207 9.73 4.21 -11.42
C THR A 207 11.11 3.55 -11.39
N ALA A 208 12.06 4.09 -10.64
CA ALA A 208 13.40 3.50 -10.55
C ALA A 208 13.36 2.19 -9.77
N GLY A 209 13.91 1.11 -10.35
CA GLY A 209 13.97 -0.21 -9.70
C GLY A 209 12.65 -0.98 -9.70
N THR A 210 11.70 -0.60 -10.57
CA THR A 210 10.41 -1.29 -10.76
C THR A 210 10.41 -2.15 -12.04
N VAL A 211 9.39 -3.00 -12.18
CA VAL A 211 9.15 -3.81 -13.37
C VAL A 211 8.90 -2.95 -14.60
N ALA A 212 8.33 -1.74 -14.47
CA ALA A 212 8.19 -0.84 -15.62
C ALA A 212 9.55 -0.37 -16.18
N ALA A 213 10.53 -0.10 -15.30
CA ALA A 213 11.88 0.27 -15.73
C ALA A 213 12.60 -0.92 -16.40
N GLU A 214 12.46 -2.12 -15.85
CA GLU A 214 13.01 -3.34 -16.46
C GLU A 214 12.40 -3.61 -17.84
N ALA A 215 11.08 -3.47 -17.97
CA ALA A 215 10.38 -3.59 -19.25
C ALA A 215 10.82 -2.52 -20.26
N GLN A 216 11.07 -1.28 -19.83
CA GLN A 216 11.60 -0.21 -20.68
C GLN A 216 12.97 -0.59 -21.25
N SER A 217 13.90 -1.05 -20.40
CA SER A 217 15.24 -1.46 -20.84
C SER A 217 15.20 -2.59 -21.87
N ILE A 218 14.33 -3.59 -21.69
CA ILE A 218 14.19 -4.70 -22.64
C ILE A 218 13.63 -4.22 -23.99
N ILE A 219 12.66 -3.30 -23.98
CA ILE A 219 12.08 -2.76 -25.20
C ILE A 219 13.10 -1.91 -25.97
N ASP A 220 13.90 -1.10 -25.28
CA ASP A 220 14.92 -0.28 -25.90
C ASP A 220 16.04 -1.16 -26.50
N MET A 221 16.38 -2.26 -25.84
CA MET A 221 17.30 -3.27 -26.40
C MET A 221 16.76 -3.98 -27.65
N LYS A 222 15.45 -4.14 -27.80
CA LYS A 222 14.83 -4.75 -29.00
C LYS A 222 14.73 -3.77 -30.19
N LYS A 223 14.89 -2.47 -29.95
CA LYS A 223 14.81 -1.42 -30.98
C LYS A 223 16.17 -1.03 -31.57
N ASN A 224 17.26 -1.41 -30.93
CA ASN A 224 18.63 -1.30 -31.43
C ASN A 224 19.07 -2.56 -32.18
#